data_AF-A0A7C6WB08-F1
#
_entry.id   AF-A0A7C6WB08-F1
#
_cell.length_a   1.000
_cell.length_b   1.000
_cell.length_c   1.000
_cell.angle_alpha   90.00
_cell.angle_beta   90.00
_cell.angle_gamma   90.00
#
_symmetry.space_group_name_H-M   'P 1'
#
loop_
_entity.id
_entity.type
_entity.pdbx_description
1 polymer ?
#
loop_
_entity_poly.entity_id
_entity_poly.type
_entity_poly.pdbx_seq_one_letter_code
_entity_poly.pdbx_strand_id
1 'polypeptide(L)'
;MADLVKRGEENRLDKGFSIVAYTLAVLLGLFQIYTALFGVLPAVYQRAAHWGIIGNFIFLLPLCKPEGRRFPGVLINIMGILCTTVATVYIYQNYDLIITRLGAPVPADIYLGIILTVAVLAAAYQTLGWPLPTLSLLFLLYAFAGPYLPGLLGHRGYNLERLSSFLYLGTEGIFGPAMNVAATYIFLFILLGVFLEHSGAGQFFVDLAFAVSGRIAGGPAQA
;
A
#
# COMPACT_ATOMS: atom_id res chain seq x y z
N MET A 1 15.71 18.51 -32.78
CA MET A 1 14.27 18.89 -32.76
C MET A 1 13.33 17.69 -32.84
N ALA A 2 13.46 16.79 -33.82
CA ALA A 2 12.58 15.62 -33.95
C ALA A 2 12.61 14.65 -32.75
N ASP A 3 13.78 14.42 -32.15
CA ASP A 3 13.90 13.59 -30.92
C ASP A 3 13.32 14.28 -29.67
N LEU A 4 13.34 15.62 -29.62
CA LEU A 4 12.71 16.37 -28.52
C LEU A 4 11.18 16.37 -28.64
N VAL A 5 10.66 16.40 -29.87
CA VAL A 5 9.22 16.26 -30.15
C VAL A 5 8.74 14.84 -29.88
N LYS A 6 9.48 13.81 -30.33
CA LYS A 6 9.19 12.39 -29.99
C LYS A 6 9.20 12.15 -28.48
N ARG A 7 10.18 12.71 -27.76
CA ARG A 7 10.26 12.61 -26.30
C ARG A 7 9.16 13.40 -25.59
N GLY A 8 8.62 14.45 -26.22
CA GLY A 8 7.42 15.17 -25.76
C GLY A 8 6.11 14.40 -25.99
N GLU A 9 6.05 13.57 -27.04
CA GLU A 9 4.91 12.68 -27.32
C GLU A 9 4.94 11.39 -26.47
N GLU A 10 6.11 10.81 -26.22
CA GLU A 10 6.31 9.66 -25.31
C GLU A 10 5.94 10.00 -23.86
N ASN A 11 6.14 11.25 -23.44
CA ASN A 11 5.87 11.69 -22.07
C ASN A 11 4.42 12.18 -21.85
N ARG A 12 3.52 12.00 -22.83
CA ARG A 12 2.10 12.29 -22.65
C ARG A 12 1.47 11.21 -21.81
N LEU A 13 1.32 11.52 -20.52
CA LEU A 13 0.44 10.77 -19.63
C LEU A 13 -0.95 10.63 -20.25
N ASP A 14 -1.52 9.45 -20.14
CA ASP A 14 -2.89 9.22 -20.56
C ASP A 14 -3.84 10.04 -19.68
N LYS A 15 -4.60 10.95 -20.30
CA LYS A 15 -5.48 11.87 -19.57
C LYS A 15 -6.55 11.13 -18.77
N GLY A 16 -7.08 10.03 -19.30
CA GLY A 16 -8.13 9.25 -18.63
C GLY A 16 -7.60 8.59 -17.37
N PHE A 17 -6.53 7.80 -17.49
CA PHE A 17 -5.93 7.12 -16.33
C PHE A 17 -5.40 8.10 -15.29
N SER A 18 -4.83 9.24 -15.71
CA SER A 18 -4.31 10.26 -14.80
C SER A 18 -5.41 10.92 -13.97
N ILE A 19 -6.58 11.20 -14.56
CA ILE A 19 -7.73 11.74 -13.82
C ILE A 19 -8.22 10.74 -12.77
N VAL A 20 -8.31 9.46 -13.13
CA VAL A 20 -8.71 8.40 -12.18
C VAL A 20 -7.69 8.29 -11.04
N ALA A 21 -6.39 8.30 -11.36
CA ALA A 21 -5.33 8.22 -10.35
C ALA A 21 -5.35 9.43 -9.40
N TYR A 22 -5.52 10.63 -9.94
CA TYR A 22 -5.68 11.84 -9.14
C TYR A 22 -6.92 11.76 -8.23
N THR A 23 -8.04 11.26 -8.77
CA THR A 23 -9.27 11.09 -8.00
C THR A 23 -9.07 10.11 -6.84
N LEU A 24 -8.42 8.96 -7.08
CA LEU A 24 -8.11 8.00 -6.01
C LEU A 24 -7.16 8.59 -4.96
N ALA A 25 -6.15 9.36 -5.37
CA ALA A 25 -5.23 10.02 -4.44
C ALA A 25 -5.97 11.05 -3.56
N VAL A 26 -6.85 11.87 -4.16
CA VAL A 26 -7.69 12.82 -3.42
C VAL A 26 -8.65 12.10 -2.47
N LEU A 27 -9.32 11.04 -2.93
CA LEU A 27 -10.22 10.24 -2.10
C LEU A 27 -9.48 9.61 -0.92
N LEU A 28 -8.29 9.05 -1.13
CA LEU A 28 -7.46 8.53 -0.05
C LEU A 28 -7.12 9.64 0.95
N GLY A 29 -6.66 10.80 0.46
CA GLY A 29 -6.35 11.96 1.28
C GLY A 29 -7.52 12.41 2.15
N LEU A 30 -8.68 12.63 1.52
CA LEU A 30 -9.91 13.04 2.19
C LEU A 30 -10.37 12.00 3.21
N PHE A 31 -10.33 10.71 2.86
CA PHE A 31 -10.71 9.62 3.76
C PHE A 31 -9.81 9.60 5.01
N GLN A 32 -8.50 9.73 4.85
CA GLN A 32 -7.57 9.72 6.00
C GLN A 32 -7.71 10.97 6.86
N ILE A 33 -7.86 12.16 6.27
CA ILE A 33 -8.10 13.39 7.02
C ILE A 33 -9.43 13.29 7.79
N TYR A 34 -10.50 12.82 7.14
CA TYR A 34 -11.81 12.68 7.78
C TYR A 34 -11.75 11.75 8.99
N THR A 35 -11.17 10.56 8.84
CA THR A 35 -11.06 9.58 9.93
C THR A 35 -10.08 10.02 11.02
N ALA A 36 -9.10 10.86 10.70
CA ALA A 36 -8.23 11.49 11.70
C ALA A 36 -8.97 12.52 12.57
N LEU A 37 -9.87 13.31 11.97
CA LEU A 37 -10.58 14.39 12.66
C LEU A 37 -11.81 13.90 13.44
N PHE A 38 -12.57 12.96 12.88
CA PHE A 38 -13.86 12.53 13.43
C PHE A 38 -13.83 11.18 14.13
N GLY A 39 -12.65 10.55 14.18
CA GLY A 39 -12.45 9.24 14.81
C GLY A 39 -12.20 8.14 13.79
N VAL A 40 -11.29 7.23 14.16
CA VAL A 40 -10.88 6.11 13.31
C VAL A 40 -12.00 5.07 13.26
N LEU A 41 -12.29 4.56 12.07
CA LEU A 41 -13.23 3.45 11.90
C LEU A 41 -12.75 2.19 12.63
N PRO A 42 -13.63 1.21 12.88
CA PRO A 42 -13.18 -0.11 13.32
C PRO A 42 -12.05 -0.61 12.42
N ALA A 43 -11.01 -1.17 13.05
CA ALA A 43 -9.70 -1.36 12.44
C ALA A 43 -9.75 -2.08 11.09
N VAL A 44 -10.62 -3.08 10.93
CA VAL A 44 -10.75 -3.84 9.70
C VAL A 44 -11.25 -2.97 8.55
N TYR A 45 -12.26 -2.13 8.78
CA TYR A 45 -12.76 -1.19 7.78
C TYR A 45 -11.71 -0.13 7.43
N GLN A 46 -11.06 0.48 8.43
CA GLN A 46 -10.03 1.49 8.21
C GLN A 46 -8.89 0.96 7.33
N ARG A 47 -8.36 -0.23 7.69
CA ARG A 47 -7.23 -0.86 7.01
C ARG A 47 -7.62 -1.35 5.62
N ALA A 48 -8.80 -1.95 5.47
CA ALA A 48 -9.30 -2.41 4.19
C ALA A 48 -9.55 -1.24 3.21
N ALA A 49 -10.17 -0.15 3.66
CA ALA A 49 -10.36 1.04 2.81
C ALA A 49 -9.03 1.68 2.41
N HIS A 50 -8.11 1.85 3.36
CA HIS A 50 -6.78 2.37 3.05
C HIS A 50 -6.10 1.53 1.96
N TRP A 51 -6.02 0.20 2.17
CA TRP A 51 -5.42 -0.71 1.20
C TRP A 51 -6.15 -0.72 -0.14
N GLY A 52 -7.49 -0.77 -0.15
CA GLY A 52 -8.26 -0.81 -1.38
C GLY A 52 -8.02 0.41 -2.27
N ILE A 53 -7.96 1.61 -1.69
CA ILE A 53 -7.71 2.83 -2.45
C ILE A 53 -6.24 2.93 -2.86
N ILE A 54 -5.29 2.72 -1.92
CA ILE A 54 -3.86 2.86 -2.22
C ILE A 54 -3.34 1.75 -3.15
N GLY A 55 -3.84 0.52 -2.99
CA GLY A 55 -3.51 -0.62 -3.86
C GLY A 55 -3.99 -0.39 -5.28
N ASN A 56 -5.24 0.06 -5.45
CA ASN A 56 -5.76 0.46 -6.77
C ASN A 56 -4.94 1.60 -7.38
N PHE A 57 -4.54 2.58 -6.57
CA PHE A 57 -3.67 3.66 -7.02
C PHE A 57 -2.31 3.14 -7.52
N ILE A 58 -1.66 2.24 -6.78
CA ILE A 58 -0.36 1.65 -7.16
C ILE A 58 -0.45 0.97 -8.53
N PHE A 59 -1.45 0.11 -8.74
CA PHE A 59 -1.60 -0.59 -10.02
C PHE A 59 -2.05 0.31 -11.17
N LEU A 60 -2.68 1.44 -10.88
CA LEU A 60 -3.10 2.41 -11.89
C LEU A 60 -1.95 3.28 -12.40
N LEU A 61 -0.96 3.58 -11.55
CA LEU A 61 0.15 4.47 -11.88
C LEU A 61 0.94 4.07 -13.14
N PRO A 62 1.32 2.80 -13.36
CA PRO A 62 1.99 2.40 -14.59
C PRO A 62 1.11 2.57 -15.83
N LEU A 63 -0.21 2.39 -15.70
CA LEU A 63 -1.17 2.54 -16.82
C LEU A 63 -1.29 3.98 -17.31
N CYS A 64 -0.92 4.97 -16.49
CA CYS A 64 -0.83 6.36 -16.91
C CYS A 64 0.27 6.58 -17.97
N LYS A 65 1.26 5.69 -18.07
CA LYS A 65 2.37 5.78 -19.01
C LYS A 65 2.19 4.81 -20.19
N PRO A 66 2.69 5.13 -21.40
CA PRO A 66 2.65 4.20 -22.54
C PRO A 66 3.32 2.85 -22.27
N GLU A 67 4.43 2.81 -21.54
CA GLU A 67 5.21 1.59 -21.29
C GLU A 67 4.44 0.60 -20.40
N GLY A 68 3.72 1.11 -19.39
CA GLY A 68 2.92 0.27 -18.49
C GLY A 68 1.65 -0.30 -19.13
N ARG A 69 1.27 0.20 -20.31
CA ARG A 69 0.15 -0.31 -21.12
C ARG A 69 0.55 -1.42 -22.10
N ARG A 70 1.84 -1.78 -22.16
CA ARG A 70 2.32 -2.89 -22.98
C ARG A 70 2.10 -4.22 -22.26
N PHE A 71 1.90 -5.28 -23.03
CA PHE A 71 1.85 -6.64 -22.48
C PHE A 71 3.26 -7.05 -22.00
N PRO A 72 3.40 -7.70 -20.82
CA PRO A 72 2.35 -8.17 -19.92
C PRO A 72 1.90 -7.15 -18.85
N GLY A 73 2.52 -5.98 -18.77
CA GLY A 73 2.26 -4.96 -17.74
C GLY A 73 0.80 -4.55 -17.61
N VAL A 74 0.09 -4.35 -18.73
CA VAL A 74 -1.32 -3.97 -18.70
C VAL A 74 -2.21 -5.03 -18.03
N LEU A 75 -1.93 -6.31 -18.26
CA LEU A 75 -2.67 -7.42 -17.65
C LEU A 75 -2.41 -7.47 -16.15
N ILE A 76 -1.16 -7.34 -15.72
CA ILE A 76 -0.77 -7.35 -14.31
C ILE A 76 -1.48 -6.23 -13.56
N ASN A 77 -1.52 -5.02 -14.14
CA ASN A 77 -2.13 -3.86 -13.51
C ASN A 77 -3.65 -3.93 -13.46
N ILE A 78 -4.32 -4.34 -14.53
CA ILE A 78 -5.78 -4.50 -14.54
C ILE A 78 -6.20 -5.61 -13.57
N MET A 79 -5.49 -6.75 -13.58
CA MET A 79 -5.75 -7.83 -12.64
C MET A 79 -5.46 -7.40 -11.20
N GLY A 80 -4.38 -6.63 -10.98
CA GLY A 80 -4.06 -6.03 -9.70
C GLY A 80 -5.24 -5.22 -9.14
N ILE A 81 -5.75 -4.26 -9.93
CA ILE A 81 -6.91 -3.42 -9.58
C ILE A 81 -8.15 -4.28 -9.26
N LEU A 82 -8.44 -5.28 -10.09
CA LEU A 82 -9.58 -6.17 -9.88
C LEU A 82 -9.45 -6.96 -8.57
N CYS A 83 -8.28 -7.57 -8.35
CA CYS A 83 -7.99 -8.39 -7.18
C CYS A 83 -8.05 -7.57 -5.89
N THR A 84 -7.45 -6.39 -5.85
CA THR A 84 -7.48 -5.50 -4.67
C THR A 84 -8.89 -4.99 -4.39
N THR A 85 -9.64 -4.63 -5.43
CA THR A 85 -11.02 -4.15 -5.29
C THR A 85 -11.94 -5.25 -4.76
N VAL A 86 -11.92 -6.43 -5.39
CA VAL A 86 -12.81 -7.55 -5.01
C VAL A 86 -12.51 -8.02 -3.58
N ALA A 87 -11.23 -8.17 -3.22
CA ALA A 87 -10.86 -8.55 -1.85
C ALA A 87 -11.31 -7.50 -0.82
N THR A 88 -11.08 -6.21 -1.11
CA THR A 88 -11.49 -5.14 -0.19
C THR A 88 -13.01 -5.09 -0.01
N VAL A 89 -13.77 -5.14 -1.10
CA VAL A 89 -15.24 -5.11 -1.06
C VAL A 89 -15.80 -6.33 -0.33
N TYR A 90 -15.19 -7.50 -0.50
CA TYR A 90 -15.61 -8.71 0.18
C TYR A 90 -15.52 -8.59 1.70
N ILE A 91 -14.41 -8.06 2.24
CA ILE A 91 -14.28 -7.81 3.68
C ILE A 91 -15.37 -6.88 4.16
N TYR A 92 -15.62 -5.78 3.44
CA TYR A 92 -16.64 -4.80 3.82
C TYR A 92 -18.05 -5.41 3.89
N GLN A 93 -18.41 -6.26 2.94
CA GLN A 93 -19.73 -6.86 2.85
C GLN A 93 -19.93 -8.04 3.81
N ASN A 94 -18.87 -8.79 4.10
CA ASN A 94 -18.97 -10.06 4.83
C ASN A 94 -18.37 -10.03 6.24
N TYR A 95 -17.94 -8.86 6.73
CA TYR A 95 -17.24 -8.75 8.02
C TYR A 95 -17.96 -9.45 9.17
N ASP A 96 -19.27 -9.20 9.35
CA ASP A 96 -20.07 -9.80 10.42
C ASP A 96 -20.15 -11.34 10.30
N LEU A 97 -20.21 -11.85 9.07
CA LEU A 97 -20.18 -13.30 8.81
C LEU A 97 -18.79 -13.89 9.08
N ILE A 98 -17.73 -13.17 8.74
CA ILE A 98 -16.35 -13.61 8.96
C ILE A 98 -16.08 -13.76 10.46
N ILE A 99 -16.48 -12.79 11.28
CA ILE A 99 -16.25 -12.83 12.73
C ILE A 99 -17.11 -13.90 13.43
N THR A 100 -18.33 -14.17 12.94
CA THR A 100 -19.24 -15.16 13.53
C THR A 100 -18.84 -16.60 13.20
N ARG A 101 -18.07 -16.83 12.13
CA ARG A 101 -17.55 -18.16 11.76
C ARG A 101 -16.43 -18.67 12.69
N LEU A 102 -15.92 -17.87 13.63
CA LEU A 102 -14.94 -18.27 14.65
C LEU A 102 -13.74 -19.07 14.09
N GLY A 103 -13.22 -18.66 12.93
CA GLY A 103 -12.05 -19.31 12.31
C GLY A 103 -12.37 -20.51 11.42
N ALA A 104 -13.63 -20.69 11.01
CA ALA A 104 -14.04 -21.61 9.94
C ALA A 104 -14.19 -20.84 8.60
N PRO A 105 -13.10 -20.65 7.83
CA PRO A 105 -13.15 -19.94 6.56
C PRO A 105 -13.97 -20.71 5.53
N VAL A 106 -14.68 -19.99 4.66
CA VAL A 106 -15.32 -20.58 3.47
C VAL A 106 -14.36 -20.53 2.27
N PRO A 107 -14.60 -21.30 1.20
CA PRO A 107 -13.70 -21.30 0.04
C PRO A 107 -13.40 -19.90 -0.53
N ALA A 108 -14.39 -19.00 -0.53
CA ALA A 108 -14.20 -17.62 -0.98
C ALA A 108 -13.14 -16.87 -0.15
N ASP A 109 -13.11 -17.06 1.17
CA ASP A 109 -12.11 -16.46 2.06
C ASP A 109 -10.69 -16.92 1.67
N ILE A 110 -10.55 -18.22 1.38
CA ILE A 110 -9.27 -18.85 1.04
C ILE A 110 -8.78 -18.34 -0.32
N TYR A 111 -9.64 -18.32 -1.34
CA TYR A 111 -9.25 -17.86 -2.68
C TYR A 111 -8.90 -16.37 -2.68
N LEU A 112 -9.72 -15.54 -2.02
CA LEU A 112 -9.45 -14.10 -1.95
C LEU A 112 -8.19 -13.79 -1.16
N GLY A 113 -7.89 -14.55 -0.10
CA GLY A 113 -6.64 -14.37 0.63
C GLY A 113 -5.39 -14.72 -0.19
N ILE A 114 -5.45 -15.77 -1.02
CA ILE A 114 -4.36 -16.10 -1.96
C ILE A 114 -4.21 -15.00 -3.00
N ILE A 115 -5.33 -14.60 -3.62
CA ILE A 115 -5.35 -13.56 -4.65
C ILE A 115 -4.80 -12.23 -4.11
N LEU A 116 -5.23 -11.82 -2.92
CA LEU A 116 -4.75 -10.59 -2.30
C LEU A 116 -3.28 -10.69 -1.93
N THR A 117 -2.81 -11.83 -1.44
CA THR A 117 -1.39 -12.05 -1.13
C THR A 117 -0.54 -11.86 -2.39
N VAL A 118 -0.96 -12.44 -3.53
CA VAL A 118 -0.26 -12.24 -4.81
C VAL A 118 -0.31 -10.78 -5.25
N ALA A 119 -1.45 -10.11 -5.11
CA ALA A 119 -1.58 -8.68 -5.44
C ALA A 119 -0.67 -7.80 -4.56
N VAL A 120 -0.55 -8.08 -3.25
CA VAL A 120 0.36 -7.37 -2.34
C VAL A 120 1.82 -7.56 -2.76
N LEU A 121 2.22 -8.77 -3.12
CA LEU A 121 3.58 -9.04 -3.61
C LEU A 121 3.88 -8.29 -4.92
N ALA A 122 2.92 -8.26 -5.84
CA ALA A 122 3.05 -7.51 -7.09
C ALA A 122 3.10 -6.00 -6.83
N ALA A 123 2.28 -5.47 -5.94
CA ALA A 123 2.31 -4.07 -5.54
C ALA A 123 3.66 -3.70 -4.90
N ALA A 124 4.17 -4.53 -3.99
CA ALA A 124 5.48 -4.34 -3.35
C ALA A 124 6.62 -4.35 -4.38
N TYR A 125 6.55 -5.24 -5.38
CA TYR A 125 7.50 -5.25 -6.49
C TYR A 125 7.47 -3.94 -7.29
N GLN A 126 6.29 -3.42 -7.60
CA GLN A 126 6.15 -2.18 -8.36
C GLN A 126 6.65 -0.94 -7.60
N THR A 127 6.51 -0.92 -6.27
CA THR A 127 6.90 0.23 -5.44
C THR A 127 8.37 0.20 -5.03
N LEU A 128 8.91 -0.98 -4.71
CA LEU A 128 10.21 -1.13 -4.03
C LEU A 128 11.13 -2.16 -4.70
N GLY A 129 10.70 -2.80 -5.79
CA GLY A 129 11.46 -3.82 -6.49
C GLY A 129 11.51 -5.17 -5.77
N TRP A 130 12.50 -5.99 -6.12
CA TRP A 130 12.64 -7.37 -5.63
C TRP A 130 12.91 -7.56 -4.13
N PRO A 131 13.49 -6.63 -3.35
CA PRO A 131 13.84 -6.89 -1.95
C PRO A 131 12.67 -7.37 -1.08
N LEU A 132 11.54 -6.65 -1.09
CA LEU A 132 10.38 -7.00 -0.26
C LEU A 132 9.63 -8.26 -0.71
N PRO A 133 9.30 -8.45 -2.01
CA PRO A 133 8.65 -9.66 -2.48
C PRO A 133 9.49 -10.91 -2.21
N THR A 134 10.81 -10.84 -2.42
CA THR A 134 11.71 -11.98 -2.19
C THR A 134 11.73 -12.38 -0.72
N LEU A 135 11.86 -11.39 0.17
CA LEU A 135 11.83 -11.64 1.61
C LEU A 135 10.48 -12.23 2.05
N SER A 136 9.39 -11.68 1.52
CA SER A 136 8.03 -12.16 1.81
C SER A 136 7.83 -13.61 1.32
N LEU A 137 8.30 -13.93 0.11
CA LEU A 137 8.23 -15.27 -0.45
C LEU A 137 9.03 -16.28 0.38
N LEU A 138 10.20 -15.88 0.90
CA LEU A 138 10.99 -16.71 1.81
C LEU A 138 10.20 -17.05 3.08
N PHE A 139 9.52 -16.09 3.69
CA PHE A 139 8.69 -16.34 4.87
C PHE A 139 7.41 -17.11 4.58
N LEU A 140 6.81 -16.92 3.40
CA LEU A 140 5.69 -17.75 2.95
C LEU A 140 6.14 -19.22 2.78
N LEU A 141 7.30 -19.46 2.16
CA LEU A 141 7.88 -20.80 2.06
C LEU A 141 8.20 -21.39 3.43
N TYR A 142 8.74 -20.59 4.36
CA TYR A 142 8.99 -21.00 5.74
C TYR A 142 7.70 -21.48 6.43
N ALA A 143 6.57 -20.80 6.21
CA ALA A 143 5.28 -21.21 6.79
C ALA A 143 4.87 -22.64 6.38
N PHE A 144 5.24 -23.10 5.19
CA PHE A 144 5.03 -24.48 4.73
C PHE A 144 6.16 -25.43 5.15
N ALA A 145 7.40 -24.96 5.17
CA ALA A 145 8.59 -25.76 5.44
C ALA A 145 8.79 -26.13 6.92
N GLY A 146 8.04 -25.51 7.84
CA GLY A 146 8.11 -25.74 9.28
C GLY A 146 8.30 -27.18 9.74
N PRO A 147 7.53 -28.18 9.25
CA PRO A 147 7.65 -29.58 9.69
C PRO A 147 8.98 -30.25 9.34
N TYR A 148 9.68 -29.73 8.32
CA TYR A 148 10.93 -30.28 7.81
C TYR A 148 12.16 -29.62 8.43
N LEU A 149 11.98 -28.55 9.23
CA LEU A 149 13.08 -27.80 9.83
C LEU A 149 13.41 -28.32 11.24
N PRO A 150 14.69 -28.57 11.55
CA PRO A 150 15.10 -29.06 12.87
C PRO A 150 15.21 -27.94 13.92
N GLY A 151 15.13 -28.32 15.19
CA GLY A 151 15.39 -27.43 16.32
C GLY A 151 14.36 -26.31 16.50
N LEU A 152 14.82 -25.14 16.93
CA LEU A 152 13.98 -23.97 17.26
C LEU A 152 13.22 -23.40 16.06
N LEU A 153 13.66 -23.69 14.83
CA LEU A 153 13.02 -23.21 13.61
C LEU A 153 11.84 -24.10 13.18
N GLY A 154 11.71 -25.30 13.76
CA GLY A 154 10.64 -26.25 13.44
C GLY A 154 9.30 -25.85 14.03
N HIS A 155 8.23 -26.01 13.25
CA HIS A 155 6.85 -25.85 13.72
C HIS A 155 5.91 -26.79 12.95
N ARG A 156 4.64 -26.90 13.37
CA ARG A 156 3.66 -27.85 12.78
C ARG A 156 3.35 -27.61 11.29
N GLY A 157 3.90 -26.55 10.67
CA GLY A 157 3.54 -26.10 9.33
C GLY A 157 2.15 -25.46 9.25
N TYR A 158 1.93 -24.69 8.19
CA TYR A 158 0.64 -24.17 7.79
C TYR A 158 0.20 -24.87 6.51
N ASN A 159 -1.06 -25.30 6.44
CA ASN A 159 -1.67 -25.64 5.17
C ASN A 159 -2.16 -24.35 4.46
N LEU A 160 -2.50 -24.46 3.18
CA LEU A 160 -2.85 -23.29 2.36
C LEU A 160 -4.09 -22.55 2.89
N GLU A 161 -5.09 -23.29 3.35
CA GLU A 161 -6.31 -22.74 3.97
C GLU A 161 -5.99 -21.90 5.20
N ARG A 162 -5.21 -22.44 6.13
CA ARG A 162 -4.84 -21.76 7.37
C ARG A 162 -3.95 -20.55 7.08
N LEU A 163 -2.99 -20.67 6.17
CA LEU A 163 -2.10 -19.56 5.81
C LEU A 163 -2.88 -18.43 5.14
N SER A 164 -3.72 -18.75 4.15
CA SER A 164 -4.53 -17.75 3.45
C SER A 164 -5.46 -17.01 4.41
N SER A 165 -6.16 -17.76 5.27
CA SER A 165 -7.07 -17.18 6.27
C SER A 165 -6.33 -16.33 7.29
N PHE A 166 -5.15 -16.76 7.73
CA PHE A 166 -4.30 -15.98 8.63
C PHE A 166 -3.85 -14.66 7.99
N LEU A 167 -3.40 -14.69 6.73
CA LEU A 167 -2.92 -13.51 6.03
C LEU A 167 -4.04 -12.52 5.70
N TYR A 168 -5.22 -13.01 5.34
CA TYR A 168 -6.29 -12.18 4.81
C TYR A 168 -7.35 -11.79 5.84
N LEU A 169 -7.81 -12.75 6.65
CA LEU A 169 -8.85 -12.52 7.66
C LEU A 169 -8.28 -12.24 9.05
N GLY A 170 -7.02 -12.62 9.28
CA GLY A 170 -6.36 -12.43 10.57
C GLY A 170 -6.01 -10.97 10.87
N THR A 171 -5.83 -10.68 12.15
CA THR A 171 -5.43 -9.34 12.64
C THR A 171 -3.93 -9.08 12.57
N GLU A 172 -3.14 -10.08 12.17
CA GLU A 172 -1.67 -10.04 12.12
C GLU A 172 -1.12 -10.14 10.68
N GLY A 173 -2.00 -10.36 9.71
CA GLY A 173 -1.64 -10.54 8.31
C GLY A 173 -1.53 -9.23 7.53
N ILE A 174 -2.05 -9.23 6.30
CA ILE A 174 -2.05 -8.10 5.36
C ILE A 174 -2.72 -6.87 6.00
N PHE A 175 -3.84 -7.07 6.70
CA PHE A 175 -4.53 -6.02 7.44
C PHE A 175 -4.05 -5.92 8.89
N GLY A 176 -2.79 -6.25 9.16
CA GLY A 176 -2.21 -6.30 10.50
C GLY A 176 -1.80 -4.95 11.08
N PRO A 177 -0.98 -4.96 12.16
CA PRO A 177 -0.50 -3.75 12.82
C PRO A 177 0.29 -2.82 11.89
N ALA A 178 1.07 -3.37 10.95
CA ALA A 178 1.79 -2.57 9.96
C ALA A 178 0.84 -1.74 9.09
N MET A 179 -0.25 -2.35 8.60
CA MET A 179 -1.29 -1.65 7.84
C MET A 179 -2.04 -0.65 8.73
N ASN A 180 -2.26 -0.98 10.00
CA ASN A 180 -2.85 -0.06 10.97
C ASN A 180 -2.04 1.24 11.06
N VAL A 181 -0.74 1.10 11.36
CA VAL A 181 0.16 2.24 11.53
C VAL A 181 0.29 3.03 10.23
N ALA A 182 0.30 2.35 9.08
CA ALA A 182 0.28 2.99 7.77
C ALA A 182 -0.98 3.86 7.57
N ALA A 183 -2.16 3.30 7.85
CA ALA A 183 -3.43 3.96 7.66
C ALA A 183 -3.69 5.08 8.66
N THR A 184 -3.28 4.95 9.92
CA THR A 184 -3.65 5.92 10.96
C THR A 184 -2.59 6.98 11.22
N TYR A 185 -1.31 6.70 10.95
CA TYR A 185 -0.22 7.60 11.33
C TYR A 185 0.66 7.97 10.13
N ILE A 186 1.26 6.99 9.46
CA ILE A 186 2.29 7.26 8.43
C ILE A 186 1.72 8.11 7.30
N PHE A 187 0.52 7.79 6.81
CA PHE A 187 -0.10 8.54 5.73
C PHE A 187 -0.29 10.02 6.09
N LEU A 188 -0.80 10.33 7.28
CA LEU A 188 -1.03 11.70 7.72
C LEU A 188 0.28 12.47 7.90
N PHE A 189 1.33 11.81 8.43
CA PHE A 189 2.65 12.43 8.54
C PHE A 189 3.26 12.74 7.18
N ILE A 190 3.14 11.84 6.20
CA ILE A 190 3.59 12.08 4.82
C ILE A 190 2.79 13.22 4.19
N LEU A 191 1.46 13.20 4.33
CA LEU A 191 0.59 14.22 3.77
C LEU A 191 0.89 15.61 4.35
N LEU A 192 1.05 15.70 5.67
CA LEU A 192 1.46 16.93 6.34
C LEU A 192 2.85 17.38 5.90
N GLY A 193 3.81 16.44 5.79
CA GLY A 193 5.17 16.74 5.33
C GLY A 193 5.17 17.38 3.95
N VAL A 194 4.47 16.76 2.98
CA VAL A 194 4.33 17.28 1.61
C VAL A 194 3.56 18.60 1.60
N PHE A 195 2.55 18.78 2.45
CA PHE A 195 1.84 20.05 2.60
C PHE A 195 2.76 21.17 3.13
N LEU A 196 3.57 20.90 4.14
CA LEU A 196 4.52 21.87 4.71
C LEU A 196 5.64 22.23 3.73
N GLU A 197 6.09 21.26 2.93
CA GLU A 197 7.07 21.46 1.86
C GLU A 197 6.52 22.41 0.77
N HIS A 198 5.29 22.16 0.29
CA HIS A 198 4.70 22.97 -0.77
C HIS A 198 4.09 24.30 -0.32
N SER A 199 3.66 24.42 0.94
CA SER A 199 3.13 25.69 1.48
C SER A 199 4.23 26.70 1.83
N GLY A 200 5.50 26.29 1.83
CA GLY A 200 6.62 27.13 2.27
C GLY A 200 6.70 27.30 3.80
N ALA A 201 5.78 26.69 4.55
CA ALA A 201 5.79 26.71 6.01
C ALA A 201 7.06 26.07 6.59
N GLY A 202 7.61 25.04 5.93
CA GLY A 202 8.89 24.46 6.31
C GLY A 202 10.02 25.50 6.29
N GLN A 203 10.11 26.27 5.21
CA GLN A 203 11.10 27.35 5.09
C GLN A 203 10.83 28.47 6.10
N PHE A 204 9.57 28.84 6.31
CA PHE A 204 9.19 29.83 7.33
C PHE A 204 9.67 29.44 8.74
N PHE A 205 9.54 28.17 9.15
CA PHE A 205 10.04 27.73 10.45
C PHE A 205 11.58 27.74 10.52
N VAL A 206 12.27 27.42 9.43
CA VAL A 206 13.75 27.53 9.33
C VAL A 206 14.18 28.99 9.47
N ASP A 207 13.54 29.90 8.73
CA ASP A 207 13.84 31.33 8.76
C ASP A 207 13.52 31.93 10.14
N LEU A 208 12.42 31.49 10.78
CA LEU A 208 12.07 31.86 12.15
C LEU A 208 13.11 31.37 13.16
N ALA A 209 13.60 30.14 13.02
CA ALA A 209 14.66 29.62 13.87
C ALA A 209 15.96 30.42 13.73
N PHE A 210 16.32 30.83 12.51
CA PHE A 210 17.46 31.74 12.27
C PHE A 210 17.21 33.15 12.82
N ALA A 211 15.99 33.67 12.71
CA ALA A 211 15.62 34.97 13.25
C ALA A 211 15.68 35.01 14.79
N VAL A 212 15.27 33.92 15.45
CA VAL A 212 15.28 33.79 16.91
C VAL A 212 16.68 33.47 17.45
N SER A 213 17.46 32.65 16.75
CA SER A 213 18.84 32.32 17.17
C SER A 213 19.85 33.43 16.86
N GLY A 214 19.55 34.37 15.96
CA GLY A 214 20.49 35.40 15.52
C GLY A 214 21.73 34.82 14.82
N ARG A 215 22.71 35.68 14.49
CA ARG A 215 24.02 35.28 13.92
C ARG A 215 24.84 34.47 14.94
N ILE A 216 24.46 33.23 15.22
CA ILE A 216 25.41 32.25 15.75
C ILE A 216 26.08 31.64 14.52
N ALA A 217 27.31 32.05 14.25
CA ALA A 217 28.11 31.47 13.18
C ALA A 217 28.28 29.97 13.45
N GLY A 218 27.50 29.13 12.77
CA GLY A 218 27.70 27.70 12.75
C GLY A 218 29.03 27.39 12.06
N GLY A 219 29.80 26.47 12.64
CA GLY A 219 31.10 26.05 12.11
C GLY A 219 31.06 25.42 10.70
N PRO A 220 32.15 24.77 10.24
CA PRO A 220 32.42 24.44 8.83
C PRO A 220 31.40 23.54 8.10
N ALA A 221 30.33 23.11 8.76
CA ALA A 221 29.28 22.25 8.21
C ALA A 221 28.12 23.03 7.56
N GLN A 222 28.16 24.38 7.52
CA GLN A 222 27.11 25.24 6.91
C GLN A 222 27.53 25.89 5.58
N ALA A 223 28.56 25.40 4.90
CA ALA A 223 28.96 25.87 3.55
C ALA A 223 28.56 24.86 2.46
#